data_AF-A0A6M3LNV0-F1
#
_entry.id   AF-A0A6M3LNV0-F1
#
_cell.length_a   1.000
_cell.length_b   1.000
_cell.length_c   1.000
_cell.angle_alpha   90.00
_cell.angle_beta   90.00
_cell.angle_gamma   90.00
#
_symmetry.space_group_name_H-M   'P 1'
#
loop_
_entity.id
_entity.type
_entity.pdbx_description
1 polymer ?
#
loop_
_entity_poly.entity_id
_entity_poly.type
_entity_poly.pdbx_seq_one_letter_code
_entity_poly.pdbx_strand_id
1 'polypeptide(L)' 'ITTMSIFNVDMICMDCEEKEKAHPDYEKAKEMEMQEVRNGNYNFPGVGKPDDL' A
#
# COMPACT_ATOMS: atom_id res chain seq x y z
N ILE A 1 -15.95 -2.28 -7.62
CA ILE A 1 -15.46 -1.56 -6.42
C ILE A 1 -13.95 -1.43 -6.60
N THR A 2 -13.40 -0.25 -6.39
CA THR A 2 -11.96 0.02 -6.50
C THR A 2 -11.47 0.51 -5.15
N THR A 3 -10.23 0.20 -4.81
CA THR A 3 -9.57 0.60 -3.56
C THR A 3 -8.25 1.29 -3.86
N MET A 4 -7.71 2.01 -2.89
CA MET A 4 -6.35 2.56 -2.98
C MET A 4 -5.34 1.45 -2.66
N SER A 5 -4.26 1.40 -3.43
CA SER A 5 -3.11 0.51 -3.16
C SER A 5 -2.47 0.87 -1.81
N ILE A 6 -1.84 -0.11 -1.16
CA ILE A 6 -1.01 0.15 0.04
C ILE A 6 0.43 0.52 -0.31
N PHE A 7 0.88 0.14 -1.51
CA PHE A 7 2.26 0.33 -1.94
C PHE A 7 2.48 1.70 -2.58
N ASN A 8 1.44 2.23 -3.21
CA ASN A 8 1.41 3.58 -3.73
C ASN A 8 0.06 4.24 -3.40
N VAL A 9 -0.37 5.23 -4.18
CA VAL A 9 -1.67 5.89 -4.01
C VAL A 9 -2.60 5.67 -5.22
N ASP A 10 -2.31 4.66 -6.03
CA ASP A 10 -3.10 4.35 -7.22
C ASP A 10 -4.41 3.66 -6.84
N MET A 11 -5.45 3.95 -7.62
CA MET A 11 -6.74 3.27 -7.51
C MET A 11 -6.68 1.95 -8.28
N ILE A 12 -6.77 0.84 -7.56
CA ILE A 12 -6.70 -0.52 -8.08
C ILE A 12 -8.05 -1.25 -7.93
N CYS A 13 -8.23 -2.34 -8.68
CA CYS A 13 -9.37 -3.23 -8.48
C CYS A 13 -9.15 -4.15 -7.26
N MET A 14 -10.21 -4.82 -6.81
CA MET A 14 -10.11 -5.76 -5.69
C MET A 14 -9.18 -6.94 -5.98
N ASP A 15 -9.12 -7.44 -7.22
CA ASP A 15 -8.19 -8.53 -7.58
C ASP A 15 -6.72 -8.11 -7.42
N CYS A 16 -6.39 -6.86 -7.75
CA CYS A 16 -5.05 -6.31 -7.54
C CYS A 16 -4.77 -6.12 -6.04
N GLU A 17 -5.75 -5.69 -5.26
CA GLU A 17 -5.62 -5.57 -3.80
C GLU A 17 -5.37 -6.93 -3.14
N GLU A 18 -5.99 -8.01 -3.61
CA GLU A 18 -5.72 -9.35 -3.11
C GLU A 18 -4.30 -9.83 -3.44
N LYS A 19 -3.79 -9.51 -4.63
CA LYS A 19 -2.38 -9.75 -4.98
C LYS A 19 -1.44 -8.95 -4.09
N GLU A 20 -1.76 -7.68 -3.84
CA GLU A 20 -1.02 -6.84 -2.91
C GLU A 20 -1.00 -7.47 -1.53
N LYS A 21 -2.15 -7.86 -0.97
CA LYS A 21 -2.28 -8.51 0.35
C LYS A 21 -1.50 -9.83 0.46
N ALA A 22 -1.38 -10.57 -0.64
CA ALA A 22 -0.61 -11.80 -0.68
C ALA A 22 0.91 -11.57 -0.78
N HIS A 23 1.35 -10.35 -1.08
CA HIS A 23 2.76 -10.05 -1.22
C HIS A 23 3.45 -9.96 0.15
N PRO A 24 4.66 -10.52 0.33
CA PRO A 24 5.38 -10.49 1.61
C PRO A 24 5.67 -9.06 2.11
N ASP A 25 5.86 -8.10 1.20
CA ASP A 25 6.08 -6.70 1.57
C ASP A 25 4.80 -5.93 1.96
N TYR A 26 3.61 -6.54 1.86
CA TYR A 26 2.35 -5.87 2.21
C TYR A 26 2.32 -5.43 3.67
N GLU A 27 2.75 -6.30 4.58
CA GLU A 27 2.79 -5.97 6.00
C GLU A 27 3.77 -4.82 6.27
N LYS A 28 4.91 -4.81 5.56
CA LYS A 28 5.90 -3.74 5.65
C LYS A 28 5.36 -2.41 5.12
N ALA A 29 4.66 -2.43 3.99
CA ALA A 29 3.99 -1.25 3.43
C ALA A 29 2.99 -0.65 4.42
N LYS A 30 2.15 -1.52 5.00
CA LYS A 30 1.15 -1.15 6.00
C LYS A 30 1.77 -0.61 7.28
N GLU A 31 2.86 -1.21 7.77
CA GLU A 31 3.55 -0.72 8.96
C GLU A 31 4.17 0.66 8.73
N MET A 32 4.81 0.88 7.58
CA MET A 32 5.36 2.18 7.19
C MET A 32 4.26 3.25 7.12
N GLU A 33 3.15 2.97 6.45
CA GLU A 33 2.01 3.89 6.40
C GLU A 33 1.49 4.20 7.81
N MET A 34 1.33 3.19 8.66
CA MET A 34 0.88 3.38 10.04
C MET A 34 1.87 4.22 10.86
N GLN A 35 3.17 4.04 10.66
CA GLN A 35 4.21 4.84 11.31
C GLN A 35 4.15 6.30 10.85
N GLU A 36 4.01 6.54 9.55
CA GLU A 36 3.92 7.88 8.98
C GLU A 36 2.64 8.60 9.44
N VAL A 37 1.50 7.91 9.42
CA VAL A 37 0.23 8.42 9.96
C VAL A 37 0.36 8.75 11.45
N ARG A 38 1.02 7.91 12.24
CA ARG A 38 1.32 8.18 13.66
C ARG A 38 2.25 9.37 13.85
N ASN A 39 3.17 9.60 12.92
CA ASN A 39 4.06 10.76 12.89
C ASN A 39 3.37 12.04 12.39
N GLY A 40 2.08 11.95 12.02
CA GLY A 40 1.30 13.06 11.48
C GLY A 40 1.47 13.29 9.97
N ASN A 41 2.15 12.39 9.28
CA ASN A 41 2.29 12.41 7.82
C ASN A 41 1.21 11.56 7.15
N TYR A 42 0.09 12.21 6.82
CA TYR A 42 -1.03 11.59 6.11
C TYR A 42 -0.90 11.63 4.57
N ASN A 43 0.16 12.26 4.04
CA ASN A 43 0.43 12.35 2.60
C ASN A 43 1.55 11.39 2.18
N PHE A 44 1.67 10.25 2.85
CA PHE A 44 2.68 9.27 2.51
C PHE A 44 2.39 8.70 1.11
N PRO A 45 3.33 8.79 0.15
CA PRO A 45 3.10 8.34 -1.23
C PRO A 45 3.10 6.81 -1.38
N GLY A 46 3.19 6.06 -0.28
CA GLY A 46 3.40 4.62 -0.24
C GLY A 46 4.88 4.23 -0.21
N VAL A 47 5.15 2.95 -0.01
CA VAL A 47 6.53 2.41 0.03
C VAL A 47 7.15 2.17 -1.35
N GLY A 48 6.42 2.44 -2.42
CA GLY A 48 6.78 2.14 -3.80
C GLY A 48 6.26 0.76 -4.19
N LYS A 49 5.55 0.69 -5.32
CA LYS A 49 5.07 -0.57 -5.88
C LYS A 49 6.27 -1.43 -6.30
N PRO A 50 6.45 -2.66 -5.79
CA PRO A 50 7.49 -3.55 -6.28
C PRO A 50 7.23 -3.92 -7.75
N ASP A 51 8.28 -4.03 -8.55
CA ASP A 51 8.19 -4.35 -9.98
C ASP A 51 7.56 -5.73 -10.27
N ASP A 52 7.46 -6.59 -9.26
CA ASP A 52 6.96 -7.96 -9.34
C ASP A 52 5.41 -8.07 -9.25
N LEU A 53 4.69 -6.94 -9.25
CA LEU A 53 3.24 -6.87 -8.97
C LEU A 53 2.36 -6.32 -10.10
#